data_AF-A0A951RHX2-F1
#
_entry.id   AF-A0A951RHX2-F1
#
_cell.length_a   1.000
_cell.length_b   1.000
_cell.length_c   1.000
_cell.angle_alpha   90.00
_cell.angle_beta   90.00
_cell.angle_gamma   90.00
#
_symmetry.space_group_name_H-M   'P 1'
#
loop_
_entity.id
_entity.type
_entity.pdbx_description
1 polymer ?
#
loop_
_entity_poly.entity_id
_entity_poly.type
_entity_poly.pdbx_seq_one_letter_code
_entity_poly.pdbx_strand_id
1 'polypeptide(L)'
;MRRIWTSAIGSNRRNLYLLDHLFNFSLFLSYEKEIMEAHHFRDSLNRELQHQAKADRFYSEKMGVKNIARYNSDTQEDMVFQRQDIDLSFELNGRRLMVSEKFRNHDYGDLYLECYSKYPGTLGWMHHSKADFLACFFPERVIWLNKKMLVDFFHIKLLPAVPGAWFAKINRELHGRSGQQKHQLEFFGKTWEFTVIQAFNRSGNDQWHTIGLGIPFKMLEEFNIPGKVFMIYDLGFRIED
;
A
#
# COMPACT_ATOMS: atom_id res chain seq x y z
N MET A 1 77.24 39.31 4.95
CA MET A 1 78.18 38.17 5.09
C MET A 1 77.56 36.93 4.45
N ARG A 2 78.37 36.04 3.82
CA ARG A 2 78.30 34.55 3.76
C ARG A 2 76.91 33.86 3.54
N ARG A 3 76.78 32.74 2.80
CA ARG A 3 77.70 31.87 2.03
C ARG A 3 76.84 30.99 1.08
N ILE A 4 77.46 30.49 0.00
CA ILE A 4 76.96 29.39 -0.85
C ILE A 4 76.97 28.06 -0.07
N TRP A 5 76.08 27.09 -0.35
CA TRP A 5 76.39 25.65 -0.37
C TRP A 5 75.33 24.80 -1.11
N THR A 6 75.81 23.70 -1.71
CA THR A 6 75.04 22.58 -2.28
C THR A 6 75.06 21.40 -1.28
N SER A 7 74.63 20.16 -1.52
CA SER A 7 74.15 19.46 -2.73
C SER A 7 73.36 18.20 -2.32
N ALA A 8 72.41 17.77 -3.17
CA ALA A 8 72.14 16.41 -3.68
C ALA A 8 72.36 15.12 -2.82
N ILE A 9 71.68 14.04 -3.26
CA ILE A 9 71.87 12.61 -2.84
C ILE A 9 71.26 12.28 -1.45
N GLY A 10 70.57 11.16 -1.21
CA GLY A 10 70.13 10.06 -2.08
C GLY A 10 69.60 8.83 -1.29
N SER A 11 68.91 7.93 -1.99
CA SER A 11 68.70 6.49 -1.68
C SER A 11 68.37 6.00 -0.25
N ASN A 12 67.10 5.66 -0.03
CA ASN A 12 66.62 4.26 0.14
C ASN A 12 67.35 3.32 1.16
N ARG A 13 66.68 2.94 2.27
CA ARG A 13 66.27 1.52 2.57
C ARG A 13 65.61 1.27 3.95
N ARG A 14 64.69 0.29 3.95
CA ARG A 14 64.12 -0.54 5.06
C ARG A 14 63.09 0.17 5.98
N ASN A 15 61.80 -0.17 5.89
CA ASN A 15 61.08 -1.38 6.38
C ASN A 15 60.80 -1.37 7.89
N LEU A 16 59.52 -1.30 8.29
CA LEU A 16 58.78 -2.32 9.08
C LEU A 16 57.32 -1.83 9.37
N TYR A 17 56.33 -2.64 8.97
CA TYR A 17 54.90 -2.74 9.40
C TYR A 17 54.05 -1.50 9.75
N LEU A 18 52.94 -1.33 8.99
CA LEU A 18 51.54 -1.04 9.42
C LEU A 18 50.71 -0.83 8.13
N LEU A 19 50.21 -1.90 7.53
CA LEU A 19 48.85 -2.46 7.70
C LEU A 19 47.74 -1.65 7.02
N ASP A 20 47.14 -2.26 6.00
CA ASP A 20 45.98 -1.79 5.25
C ASP A 20 44.76 -1.56 6.15
N HIS A 21 44.18 -0.36 6.16
CA HIS A 21 42.86 -0.11 6.76
C HIS A 21 42.12 1.11 6.20
N LEU A 22 42.14 1.32 4.88
CA LEU A 22 41.34 2.37 4.20
C LEU A 22 40.49 1.86 3.02
N PHE A 23 40.14 0.57 3.02
CA PHE A 23 39.06 0.02 2.19
C PHE A 23 38.11 -0.80 3.07
N ASN A 24 36.81 -0.81 2.72
CA ASN A 24 35.68 -1.44 3.43
C ASN A 24 35.10 -0.73 4.67
N PHE A 25 34.56 0.48 4.47
CA PHE A 25 33.44 0.99 5.29
C PHE A 25 32.25 1.46 4.44
N SER A 26 32.48 2.01 3.25
CA SER A 26 31.40 2.35 2.30
C SER A 26 30.69 1.11 1.74
N LEU A 27 31.42 0.03 1.46
CA LEU A 27 30.87 -1.17 0.80
C LEU A 27 30.00 -2.00 1.76
N PHE A 28 30.25 -1.94 3.06
CA PHE A 28 29.50 -2.70 4.07
C PHE A 28 28.12 -2.07 4.31
N LEU A 29 28.05 -0.73 4.40
CA LEU A 29 26.79 0.00 4.55
C LEU A 29 25.88 -0.06 3.31
N SER A 30 26.43 -0.17 2.10
CA SER A 30 25.62 -0.45 0.91
C SER A 30 25.06 -1.87 0.91
N TYR A 31 25.86 -2.87 1.31
CA TYR A 31 25.43 -4.27 1.37
C TYR A 31 24.37 -4.50 2.44
N GLU A 32 24.54 -3.96 3.66
CA GLU A 32 23.52 -4.05 4.71
C GLU A 32 22.21 -3.35 4.32
N LYS A 33 22.27 -2.25 3.55
CA LYS A 33 21.07 -1.55 3.06
C LYS A 33 20.34 -2.36 1.98
N GLU A 34 21.06 -2.91 0.98
CA GLU A 34 20.47 -3.83 -0.02
C GLU A 34 19.88 -5.07 0.65
N ILE A 35 20.56 -5.65 1.64
CA ILE A 35 20.10 -6.83 2.37
C ILE A 35 18.85 -6.50 3.20
N MET A 36 18.80 -5.39 3.93
CA MET A 36 17.60 -4.98 4.67
C MET A 36 16.41 -4.64 3.77
N GLU A 37 16.64 -3.94 2.65
CA GLU A 37 15.58 -3.63 1.67
C GLU A 37 15.06 -4.93 1.01
N ALA A 38 15.93 -5.89 0.70
CA ALA A 38 15.54 -7.22 0.20
C ALA A 38 14.81 -8.08 1.24
N HIS A 39 15.14 -7.98 2.53
CA HIS A 39 14.44 -8.72 3.59
C HIS A 39 13.01 -8.20 3.80
N HIS A 40 12.81 -6.89 3.92
CA HIS A 40 11.45 -6.33 4.03
C HIS A 40 10.61 -6.55 2.77
N PHE A 41 11.22 -6.50 1.58
CA PHE A 41 10.53 -6.83 0.33
C PHE A 41 10.11 -8.31 0.28
N ARG A 42 11.00 -9.26 0.62
CA ARG A 42 10.66 -10.70 0.67
C ARG A 42 9.58 -11.02 1.70
N ASP A 43 9.62 -10.41 2.88
CA ASP A 43 8.61 -10.64 3.92
C ASP A 43 7.26 -10.00 3.60
N SER A 44 7.24 -8.93 2.79
CA SER A 44 6.03 -8.38 2.19
C SER A 44 5.48 -9.32 1.11
N LEU A 45 6.34 -9.71 0.15
CA LEU A 45 5.98 -10.56 -0.98
C LEU A 45 5.47 -11.94 -0.55
N ASN A 46 6.09 -12.56 0.45
CA ASN A 46 5.63 -13.85 1.00
C ASN A 46 4.25 -13.76 1.66
N ARG A 47 3.97 -12.66 2.38
CA ARG A 47 2.63 -12.41 2.96
C ARG A 47 1.61 -12.14 1.86
N GLU A 48 1.97 -11.34 0.87
CA GLU A 48 1.13 -11.03 -0.28
C GLU A 48 0.76 -12.31 -1.06
N LEU A 49 1.72 -13.19 -1.34
CA LEU A 49 1.48 -14.50 -1.97
C LEU A 49 0.53 -15.39 -1.15
N GLN A 50 0.63 -15.39 0.19
CA GLN A 50 -0.31 -16.12 1.05
C GLN A 50 -1.73 -15.53 0.99
N HIS A 51 -1.86 -14.21 0.91
CA HIS A 51 -3.15 -13.54 0.72
C HIS A 51 -3.76 -13.83 -0.66
N GLN A 52 -2.95 -13.79 -1.73
CA GLN A 52 -3.35 -14.13 -3.09
C GLN A 52 -3.85 -15.59 -3.19
N ALA A 53 -3.15 -16.56 -2.59
CA ALA A 53 -3.59 -17.95 -2.56
C ALA A 53 -4.93 -18.16 -1.83
N LYS A 54 -5.18 -17.43 -0.74
CA LYS A 54 -6.48 -17.43 -0.04
C LYS A 54 -7.59 -16.81 -0.89
N ALA A 55 -7.29 -15.73 -1.62
CA ALA A 55 -8.22 -15.10 -2.55
C ALA A 55 -8.58 -16.00 -3.74
N ASP A 56 -7.60 -16.69 -4.34
CA ASP A 56 -7.83 -17.63 -5.44
C ASP A 56 -8.74 -18.81 -5.04
N ARG A 57 -8.59 -19.31 -3.80
CA ARG A 57 -9.52 -20.28 -3.21
C ARG A 57 -10.92 -19.69 -3.02
N PHE A 58 -11.06 -18.45 -2.56
CA PHE A 58 -12.36 -17.79 -2.47
C PHE A 58 -13.06 -17.69 -3.84
N TYR A 59 -12.38 -17.22 -4.89
CA TYR A 59 -12.98 -17.10 -6.22
C TYR A 59 -13.38 -18.44 -6.81
N SER A 60 -12.52 -19.46 -6.68
CA SER A 60 -12.81 -20.80 -7.20
C SER A 60 -13.91 -21.51 -6.42
N GLU A 61 -13.84 -21.55 -5.09
CA GLU A 61 -14.77 -22.32 -4.24
C GLU A 61 -16.10 -21.61 -3.96
N LYS A 62 -16.14 -20.27 -3.88
CA LYS A 62 -17.39 -19.51 -3.59
C LYS A 62 -17.99 -18.83 -4.81
N MET A 63 -17.18 -18.46 -5.80
CA MET A 63 -17.68 -17.79 -7.01
C MET A 63 -17.65 -18.70 -8.25
N GLY A 64 -17.10 -19.92 -8.17
CA GLY A 64 -17.06 -20.88 -9.28
C GLY A 64 -16.09 -20.49 -10.40
N VAL A 65 -15.13 -19.61 -10.11
CA VAL A 65 -14.15 -19.11 -11.09
C VAL A 65 -13.12 -20.20 -11.40
N LYS A 66 -12.91 -20.48 -12.69
CA LYS A 66 -11.96 -21.52 -13.15
C LYS A 66 -10.57 -21.01 -13.46
N ASN A 67 -10.47 -19.81 -14.04
CA ASN A 67 -9.24 -19.21 -14.53
C ASN A 67 -9.11 -17.80 -13.97
N ILE A 68 -7.99 -17.50 -13.32
CA ILE A 68 -7.69 -16.20 -12.71
C ILE A 68 -6.39 -15.70 -13.35
N ALA A 69 -6.42 -14.49 -13.90
CA ALA A 69 -5.25 -13.79 -14.41
C ALA A 69 -4.88 -12.67 -13.43
N ARG A 70 -3.79 -12.84 -12.69
CA ARG A 70 -3.27 -11.85 -11.72
C ARG A 70 -2.30 -10.89 -12.41
N TYR A 71 -2.28 -9.64 -11.96
CA TYR A 71 -1.44 -8.57 -12.47
C TYR A 71 -0.40 -8.15 -11.42
N ASN A 72 0.47 -9.09 -11.05
CA ASN A 72 1.41 -8.98 -9.93
C ASN A 72 2.89 -9.07 -10.35
N SER A 73 3.20 -8.83 -11.63
CA SER A 73 4.57 -8.73 -12.15
C SER A 73 4.96 -7.28 -12.49
N ASP A 74 6.27 -7.02 -12.58
CA ASP A 74 6.82 -5.73 -13.05
C ASP A 74 6.77 -5.57 -14.59
N THR A 75 5.92 -6.33 -15.29
CA THR A 75 5.78 -6.19 -16.73
C THR A 75 5.04 -4.91 -17.10
N GLN A 76 5.32 -4.38 -18.29
CA GLN A 76 4.70 -3.15 -18.78
C GLN A 76 3.18 -3.25 -18.93
N GLU A 77 2.64 -4.47 -19.11
CA GLU A 77 1.20 -4.73 -19.19
C GLU A 77 0.55 -4.75 -17.80
N ASP A 78 1.11 -5.49 -16.84
CA ASP A 78 0.61 -5.53 -15.45
C ASP A 78 0.64 -4.14 -14.81
N MET A 79 1.71 -3.36 -15.03
CA MET A 79 1.78 -1.96 -14.57
C MET A 79 0.64 -1.08 -15.11
N VAL A 80 0.05 -1.38 -16.28
CA VAL A 80 -1.12 -0.64 -16.79
C VAL A 80 -2.39 -0.99 -16.02
N PHE A 81 -2.55 -2.25 -15.59
CA PHE A 81 -3.68 -2.69 -14.75
C PHE A 81 -3.54 -2.21 -13.30
N GLN A 82 -2.35 -2.32 -12.71
CA GLN A 82 -2.05 -1.82 -11.35
C GLN A 82 -2.31 -0.30 -11.23
N ARG A 83 -1.89 0.50 -12.23
CA ARG A 83 -2.19 1.95 -12.31
C ARG A 83 -3.68 2.27 -12.52
N GLN A 84 -4.51 1.26 -12.72
CA GLN A 84 -5.97 1.35 -12.79
C GLN A 84 -6.63 0.65 -11.60
N ASP A 85 -5.86 0.33 -10.55
CA ASP A 85 -6.31 -0.39 -9.35
C ASP A 85 -7.08 -1.68 -9.71
N ILE A 86 -6.48 -2.46 -10.62
CA ILE A 86 -6.92 -3.79 -11.02
C ILE A 86 -5.79 -4.76 -10.68
N ASP A 87 -6.04 -5.62 -9.70
CA ASP A 87 -5.09 -6.61 -9.18
C ASP A 87 -5.22 -7.96 -9.94
N LEU A 88 -6.41 -8.25 -10.48
CA LEU A 88 -6.67 -9.43 -11.31
C LEU A 88 -7.87 -9.28 -12.26
N SER A 89 -8.03 -10.22 -13.18
CA SER A 89 -9.29 -10.46 -13.90
C SER A 89 -9.63 -11.94 -14.04
N PHE A 90 -10.92 -12.25 -14.17
CA PHE A 90 -11.42 -13.59 -14.46
C PHE A 90 -12.71 -13.56 -15.28
N GLU A 91 -13.13 -14.70 -15.81
CA GLU A 91 -14.45 -14.85 -16.43
C GLU A 91 -15.47 -15.43 -15.45
N LEU A 92 -16.64 -14.81 -15.35
CA LEU A 92 -17.78 -15.29 -14.59
C LEU A 92 -19.07 -15.05 -15.39
N ASN A 93 -19.88 -16.09 -15.59
CA ASN A 93 -21.15 -16.05 -16.34
C ASN A 93 -21.01 -15.44 -17.76
N GLY A 94 -19.94 -15.81 -18.49
CA GLY A 94 -19.69 -15.32 -19.85
C GLY A 94 -19.20 -13.87 -19.92
N ARG A 95 -18.78 -13.27 -18.80
CA ARG A 95 -18.25 -11.90 -18.72
C ARG A 95 -16.89 -11.89 -18.07
N ARG A 96 -15.92 -11.22 -18.69
CA ARG A 96 -14.67 -10.86 -18.04
C ARG A 96 -14.94 -9.76 -17.01
N LEU A 97 -14.49 -9.96 -15.78
CA LEU A 97 -14.57 -9.01 -14.68
C LEU A 97 -13.16 -8.61 -14.25
N MET A 98 -12.96 -7.33 -14.00
CA MET A 98 -11.72 -6.75 -13.45
C MET A 98 -11.92 -6.46 -11.96
N VAL A 99 -10.95 -6.82 -11.13
CA VAL A 99 -11.10 -6.83 -9.67
C VAL A 99 -9.95 -6.07 -9.01
N SER A 100 -10.34 -5.18 -8.10
CA SER A 100 -9.47 -4.54 -7.12
C SER A 100 -9.52 -5.40 -5.84
N GLU A 101 -8.39 -5.88 -5.35
CA GLU A 101 -8.26 -6.62 -4.09
C GLU A 101 -7.69 -5.71 -3.01
N LYS A 102 -8.24 -5.75 -1.80
CA LYS A 102 -7.66 -5.04 -0.64
C LYS A 102 -7.73 -5.95 0.59
N PHE A 103 -6.57 -6.28 1.14
CA PHE A 103 -6.42 -7.20 2.27
C PHE A 103 -6.24 -6.44 3.58
N ARG A 104 -6.95 -6.86 4.63
CA ARG A 104 -6.82 -6.32 5.99
C ARG A 104 -6.75 -7.46 7.01
N ASN A 105 -5.72 -7.42 7.84
CA ASN A 105 -5.50 -8.43 8.88
C ASN A 105 -6.45 -8.28 10.08
N HIS A 106 -7.26 -7.22 10.12
CA HIS A 106 -8.26 -6.98 11.15
C HIS A 106 -9.49 -6.30 10.55
N ASP A 107 -10.67 -6.61 11.09
CA ASP A 107 -11.93 -5.99 10.70
C ASP A 107 -12.30 -4.86 11.65
N TYR A 108 -12.01 -3.63 11.21
CA TYR A 108 -12.26 -2.42 11.98
C TYR A 108 -13.73 -1.93 11.88
N GLY A 109 -14.62 -2.69 11.21
CA GLY A 109 -16.01 -2.28 10.96
C GLY A 109 -16.17 -1.18 9.91
N ASP A 110 -15.10 -0.83 9.19
CA ASP A 110 -15.06 0.21 8.17
C ASP A 110 -14.51 -0.25 6.81
N LEU A 111 -14.85 0.48 5.75
CA LEU A 111 -14.21 0.40 4.45
C LEU A 111 -13.17 1.51 4.34
N TYR A 112 -11.90 1.15 4.17
CA TYR A 112 -10.84 2.12 3.87
C TYR A 112 -10.90 2.56 2.40
N LEU A 113 -10.94 3.88 2.18
CA LEU A 113 -10.94 4.55 0.88
C LEU A 113 -9.74 5.51 0.81
N GLU A 114 -8.73 5.18 0.01
CA GLU A 114 -7.53 6.01 -0.13
C GLU A 114 -7.81 7.25 -0.98
N CYS A 115 -7.56 8.43 -0.40
CA CYS A 115 -7.71 9.72 -1.08
C CYS A 115 -6.38 10.18 -1.71
N TYR A 116 -5.25 9.86 -1.07
CA TYR A 116 -3.91 10.24 -1.50
C TYR A 116 -2.92 9.10 -1.30
N SER A 117 -2.27 8.69 -2.38
CA SER A 117 -1.16 7.72 -2.35
C SER A 117 0.12 8.38 -1.81
N LYS A 118 0.38 9.65 -2.18
CA LYS A 118 1.43 10.52 -1.65
C LYS A 118 0.87 11.93 -1.42
N TYR A 119 0.42 12.19 -0.20
CA TYR A 119 -0.20 13.46 0.19
C TYR A 119 0.81 14.63 0.11
N PRO A 120 0.40 15.84 -0.33
CA PRO A 120 -0.90 16.19 -0.92
C PRO A 120 -0.95 16.03 -2.45
N GLY A 121 0.18 15.72 -3.10
CA GLY A 121 0.36 15.87 -4.55
C GLY A 121 -0.10 14.71 -5.43
N THR A 122 -0.27 13.51 -4.88
CA THR A 122 -0.63 12.31 -5.65
C THR A 122 -1.89 11.66 -5.11
N LEU A 123 -2.88 11.54 -5.98
CA LEU A 123 -4.20 10.99 -5.69
C LEU A 123 -4.14 9.48 -5.42
N GLY A 124 -5.03 8.99 -4.57
CA GLY A 124 -5.13 7.58 -4.20
C GLY A 124 -5.93 6.74 -5.19
N TRP A 125 -5.97 5.42 -4.97
CA TRP A 125 -6.63 4.46 -5.88
C TRP A 125 -8.11 4.75 -6.15
N MET A 126 -8.82 5.42 -5.24
CA MET A 126 -10.20 5.84 -5.49
C MET A 126 -10.39 6.80 -6.68
N HIS A 127 -9.33 7.49 -7.11
CA HIS A 127 -9.41 8.51 -8.16
C HIS A 127 -9.19 7.97 -9.58
N HIS A 128 -8.68 6.75 -9.73
CA HIS A 128 -8.26 6.20 -11.03
C HIS A 128 -8.65 4.74 -11.25
N SER A 129 -9.38 4.14 -10.30
CA SER A 129 -9.81 2.74 -10.42
C SER A 129 -10.72 2.49 -11.62
N LYS A 130 -10.43 1.43 -12.37
CA LYS A 130 -11.28 0.91 -13.44
C LYS A 130 -11.74 -0.54 -13.22
N ALA A 131 -11.52 -1.09 -12.03
CA ALA A 131 -12.09 -2.38 -11.67
C ALA A 131 -13.63 -2.33 -11.71
N ASP A 132 -14.26 -3.46 -12.06
CA ASP A 132 -15.71 -3.64 -11.95
C ASP A 132 -16.12 -3.83 -10.49
N PHE A 133 -15.29 -4.54 -9.72
CA PHE A 133 -15.55 -4.94 -8.35
C PHE A 133 -14.36 -4.69 -7.41
N LEU A 134 -14.68 -4.45 -6.14
CA LEU A 134 -13.74 -4.42 -5.03
C LEU A 134 -13.96 -5.64 -4.14
N ALA A 135 -12.93 -6.45 -3.97
CA ALA A 135 -12.88 -7.53 -3.00
C ALA A 135 -12.06 -7.07 -1.78
N CYS A 136 -12.76 -6.75 -0.69
CA CYS A 136 -12.13 -6.47 0.60
C CYS A 136 -12.08 -7.76 1.42
N PHE A 137 -10.87 -8.29 1.63
CA PHE A 137 -10.62 -9.48 2.43
C PHE A 137 -10.29 -9.09 3.87
N PHE A 138 -11.12 -9.55 4.80
CA PHE A 138 -10.92 -9.48 6.25
C PHE A 138 -10.64 -10.90 6.79
N PRO A 139 -10.31 -11.08 8.08
CA PRO A 139 -10.05 -12.42 8.61
C PRO A 139 -11.26 -13.37 8.55
N GLU A 140 -12.47 -12.83 8.72
CA GLU A 140 -13.69 -13.63 8.91
C GLU A 140 -14.70 -13.48 7.77
N ARG A 141 -14.49 -12.52 6.85
CA ARG A 141 -15.38 -12.26 5.72
C ARG A 141 -14.67 -11.63 4.52
N VAL A 142 -15.25 -11.83 3.33
CA VAL A 142 -14.94 -11.08 2.11
C VAL A 142 -16.13 -10.18 1.79
N ILE A 143 -15.88 -8.91 1.52
CA ILE A 143 -16.90 -7.97 1.05
C ILE A 143 -16.64 -7.69 -0.43
N TRP A 144 -17.63 -8.00 -1.26
CA TRP A 144 -17.59 -7.87 -2.72
C TRP A 144 -18.50 -6.72 -3.14
N LEU A 145 -17.93 -5.57 -3.48
CA LEU A 145 -18.64 -4.32 -3.77
C LEU A 145 -18.58 -3.97 -5.27
N ASN A 146 -19.65 -3.38 -5.81
CA ASN A 146 -19.60 -2.73 -7.12
C ASN A 146 -18.66 -1.50 -7.05
N LYS A 147 -17.49 -1.60 -7.70
CA LYS A 147 -16.45 -0.57 -7.60
C LYS A 147 -16.89 0.72 -8.28
N LYS A 148 -17.52 0.64 -9.45
CA LYS A 148 -17.96 1.83 -10.18
C LYS A 148 -18.91 2.70 -9.34
N MET A 149 -19.92 2.10 -8.72
CA MET A 149 -20.86 2.84 -7.87
C MET A 149 -20.21 3.39 -6.60
N LEU A 150 -19.21 2.70 -6.04
CA LEU A 150 -18.39 3.20 -4.93
C LEU A 150 -17.54 4.41 -5.34
N VAL A 151 -16.93 4.38 -6.52
CA VAL A 151 -16.15 5.49 -7.09
C VAL A 151 -17.03 6.69 -7.44
N ASP A 152 -18.19 6.45 -8.07
CA ASP A 152 -19.20 7.49 -8.34
C ASP A 152 -19.66 8.16 -7.02
N PHE A 153 -19.99 7.37 -5.98
CA PHE A 153 -20.33 7.88 -4.65
C PHE A 153 -19.20 8.69 -4.02
N PHE A 154 -17.96 8.18 -4.10
CA PHE A 154 -16.79 8.84 -3.54
C PHE A 154 -16.56 10.22 -4.14
N HIS A 155 -16.57 10.33 -5.48
CA HIS A 155 -16.32 11.60 -6.16
C HIS A 155 -17.49 12.59 -6.08
N ILE A 156 -18.72 12.10 -6.23
CA ILE A 156 -19.89 12.99 -6.38
C ILE A 156 -20.43 13.43 -5.02
N LYS A 157 -20.33 12.58 -3.98
CA LYS A 157 -20.96 12.82 -2.68
C LYS A 157 -19.95 12.93 -1.55
N LEU A 158 -19.12 11.91 -1.33
CA LEU A 158 -18.32 11.81 -0.11
C LEU A 158 -17.15 12.81 -0.07
N LEU A 159 -16.21 12.71 -1.00
CA LEU A 159 -14.97 13.51 -0.98
C LEU A 159 -15.24 15.03 -0.99
N PRO A 160 -16.22 15.57 -1.76
CA PRO A 160 -16.55 17.00 -1.71
C PRO A 160 -17.09 17.48 -0.36
N ALA A 161 -17.70 16.59 0.44
CA ALA A 161 -18.24 16.92 1.76
C ALA A 161 -17.20 16.80 2.89
N VAL A 162 -16.11 16.08 2.68
CA VAL A 162 -15.05 15.89 3.68
C VAL A 162 -14.15 17.13 3.74
N PRO A 163 -14.03 17.80 4.90
CA PRO A 163 -13.18 18.99 5.00
C PRO A 163 -11.70 18.65 4.77
N GLY A 164 -11.08 19.24 3.73
CA GLY A 164 -9.65 19.04 3.44
C GLY A 164 -8.71 19.44 4.58
N ALA A 165 -9.19 20.28 5.51
CA ALA A 165 -8.51 20.60 6.77
C ALA A 165 -8.24 19.38 7.65
N TRP A 166 -9.04 18.30 7.56
CA TRP A 166 -8.81 17.05 8.28
C TRP A 166 -7.51 16.37 7.82
N PHE A 167 -7.30 16.26 6.50
CA PHE A 167 -6.06 15.69 5.92
C PHE A 167 -4.84 16.54 6.27
N ALA A 168 -4.96 17.87 6.21
CA ALA A 168 -3.89 18.78 6.62
C ALA A 168 -3.56 18.68 8.12
N LYS A 169 -4.59 18.48 8.96
CA LYS A 169 -4.45 18.32 10.41
C LYS A 169 -3.69 17.05 10.78
N ILE A 170 -4.13 15.88 10.28
CA ILE A 170 -3.48 14.60 10.61
C ILE A 170 -2.02 14.57 10.13
N ASN A 171 -1.73 15.09 8.94
CA ASN A 171 -0.37 15.14 8.38
C ASN A 171 0.59 16.02 9.20
N ARG A 172 0.07 17.11 9.79
CA ARG A 172 0.83 17.98 10.70
C ARG A 172 1.05 17.34 12.07
N GLU A 173 0.04 16.68 12.64
CA GLU A 173 0.07 16.16 14.02
C GLU A 173 0.71 14.76 14.15
N LEU A 174 0.70 14.00 13.05
CA LEU A 174 1.33 12.69 12.93
C LEU A 174 2.53 12.72 11.97
N HIS A 175 3.20 13.87 11.82
CA HIS A 175 4.37 13.99 10.94
C HIS A 175 5.43 12.90 11.25
N GLY A 176 5.92 12.23 10.20
CA GLY A 176 6.89 11.13 10.32
C GLY A 176 6.36 9.81 10.92
N ARG A 177 5.04 9.64 11.12
CA ARG A 177 4.45 8.39 11.65
C ARG A 177 3.07 8.06 11.09
N SER A 178 2.70 6.79 11.19
CA SER A 178 1.34 6.31 10.91
C SER A 178 0.40 6.59 12.09
N GLY A 179 -0.91 6.61 11.82
CA GLY A 179 -1.95 6.68 12.85
C GLY A 179 -3.28 7.16 12.26
N GLN A 180 -4.23 7.50 13.14
CA GLN A 180 -5.60 7.83 12.74
C GLN A 180 -6.24 8.90 13.63
N GLN A 181 -7.21 9.62 13.08
CA GLN A 181 -8.06 10.58 13.81
C GLN A 181 -9.53 10.32 13.49
N LYS A 182 -10.37 10.24 14.52
CA LYS A 182 -11.83 10.15 14.36
C LYS A 182 -12.44 11.54 14.24
N HIS A 183 -13.39 11.66 13.32
CA HIS A 183 -14.13 12.89 13.06
C HIS A 183 -15.62 12.58 12.91
N GLN A 184 -16.47 13.55 13.23
CA GLN A 184 -17.90 13.49 12.92
C GLN A 184 -18.25 14.52 11.85
N LEU A 185 -19.12 14.14 10.93
CA LEU A 185 -19.64 15.01 9.87
C LEU A 185 -21.14 14.73 9.69
N GLU A 186 -21.94 15.79 9.62
CA GLU A 186 -23.32 15.69 9.15
C GLU A 186 -23.31 15.51 7.64
N PHE A 187 -23.87 14.40 7.17
CA PHE A 187 -23.85 13.99 5.77
C PHE A 187 -25.22 13.39 5.41
N PHE A 188 -25.94 14.08 4.53
CA PHE A 188 -27.33 13.77 4.15
C PHE A 188 -28.29 13.63 5.36
N GLY A 189 -28.24 14.58 6.29
CA GLY A 189 -29.17 14.65 7.43
C GLY A 189 -28.94 13.61 8.53
N LYS A 190 -27.78 12.94 8.52
CA LYS A 190 -27.33 12.02 9.56
C LYS A 190 -25.90 12.38 9.96
N THR A 191 -25.57 12.31 11.25
CA THR A 191 -24.18 12.40 11.71
C THR A 191 -23.49 11.06 11.53
N TRP A 192 -22.34 11.06 10.86
CA TRP A 192 -21.51 9.89 10.64
C TRP A 192 -20.14 10.07 11.27
N GLU A 193 -19.61 9.00 11.86
CA GLU A 193 -18.21 8.94 12.26
C GLU A 193 -17.35 8.49 11.08
N PHE A 194 -16.25 9.20 10.85
CA PHE A 194 -15.23 8.91 9.85
C PHE A 194 -13.88 8.76 10.54
N THR A 195 -13.09 7.78 10.10
CA THR A 195 -11.69 7.66 10.55
C THR A 195 -10.78 8.17 9.46
N VAL A 196 -10.10 9.29 9.68
CA VAL A 196 -9.02 9.73 8.78
C VAL A 196 -7.78 8.92 9.16
N ILE A 197 -7.22 8.18 8.20
CA ILE A 197 -6.13 7.24 8.42
C ILE A 197 -4.91 7.72 7.62
N GLN A 198 -3.75 7.72 8.27
CA GLN A 198 -2.45 8.03 7.68
C GLN A 198 -1.49 6.85 7.85
N ALA A 199 -0.88 6.43 6.75
CA ALA A 199 0.30 5.56 6.76
C ALA A 199 1.54 6.38 6.40
N PHE A 200 2.60 6.27 7.21
CA PHE A 200 3.92 6.78 6.88
C PHE A 200 4.72 5.69 6.16
N ASN A 201 5.20 6.03 4.97
CA ASN A 201 5.96 5.13 4.09
C ASN A 201 7.37 5.68 3.88
N ARG A 202 8.33 4.78 3.70
CA ARG A 202 9.72 5.11 3.32
C ARG A 202 10.23 4.08 2.32
N SER A 203 10.89 4.54 1.26
CA SER A 203 11.66 3.70 0.35
C SER A 203 12.97 4.39 0.01
N GLY A 204 14.09 3.73 0.31
CA GLY A 204 15.42 4.35 0.26
C GLY A 204 15.47 5.65 1.06
N ASN A 205 15.57 6.78 0.34
CA ASN A 205 15.62 8.14 0.91
C ASN A 205 14.29 8.91 0.74
N ASP A 206 13.32 8.40 0.00
CA ASP A 206 12.00 9.03 -0.15
C ASP A 206 11.10 8.68 1.04
N GLN A 207 10.32 9.67 1.48
CA GLN A 207 9.38 9.56 2.59
C GLN A 207 8.07 10.22 2.19
N TRP A 208 6.95 9.55 2.45
CA TRP A 208 5.64 10.08 2.11
C TRP A 208 4.55 9.55 3.02
N HIS A 209 3.40 10.22 2.95
CA HIS A 209 2.19 9.84 3.68
C HIS A 209 1.11 9.44 2.70
N THR A 210 0.59 8.22 2.86
CA THR A 210 -0.67 7.79 2.26
C THR A 210 -1.80 8.17 3.21
N ILE A 211 -2.86 8.80 2.70
CA ILE A 211 -3.98 9.29 3.52
C ILE A 211 -5.32 8.88 2.89
N GLY A 212 -6.22 8.36 3.72
CA GLY A 212 -7.56 7.94 3.32
C GLY A 212 -8.59 8.03 4.44
N LEU A 213 -9.78 7.52 4.14
CA LEU A 213 -10.96 7.55 4.99
C LEU A 213 -11.47 6.14 5.25
N GLY A 214 -11.54 5.73 6.52
CA GLY A 214 -12.40 4.65 6.97
C GLY A 214 -13.85 5.14 7.05
N ILE A 215 -14.73 4.56 6.24
CA ILE A 215 -16.18 4.84 6.25
C ILE A 215 -16.97 3.66 6.82
N PRO A 216 -18.02 3.87 7.64
CA PRO A 216 -18.80 2.76 8.19
C PRO A 216 -19.51 1.96 7.09
N PHE A 217 -19.53 0.62 7.17
CA PHE A 217 -20.20 -0.22 6.15
C PHE A 217 -21.69 0.11 5.95
N LYS A 218 -22.39 0.51 7.03
CA LYS A 218 -23.78 0.97 6.98
C LYS A 218 -23.99 2.15 6.01
N MET A 219 -22.95 2.96 5.76
CA MET A 219 -23.00 4.03 4.75
C MET A 219 -23.20 3.45 3.34
N LEU A 220 -22.56 2.32 3.02
CA LEU A 220 -22.71 1.68 1.71
C LEU A 220 -24.16 1.26 1.46
N GLU A 221 -24.81 0.69 2.48
CA GLU A 221 -26.21 0.27 2.44
C GLU A 221 -27.14 1.47 2.23
N GLU A 222 -26.99 2.52 3.04
CA GLU A 222 -27.85 3.72 3.01
C GLU A 222 -27.69 4.54 1.72
N PHE A 223 -26.52 4.51 1.09
CA PHE A 223 -26.27 5.13 -0.22
C PHE A 223 -26.49 4.17 -1.41
N ASN A 224 -27.05 2.97 -1.17
CA ASN A 224 -27.40 1.97 -2.18
C ASN A 224 -26.21 1.54 -3.06
N ILE A 225 -25.02 1.39 -2.45
CA ILE A 225 -23.81 0.87 -3.12
C ILE A 225 -23.88 -0.66 -3.07
N PRO A 226 -24.11 -1.36 -4.20
CA PRO A 226 -24.40 -2.79 -4.18
C PRO A 226 -23.19 -3.59 -3.71
N GLY A 227 -23.43 -4.49 -2.75
CA GLY A 227 -22.42 -5.35 -2.16
C GLY A 227 -22.95 -6.71 -1.78
N LYS A 228 -22.04 -7.68 -1.63
CA LYS A 228 -22.29 -8.96 -0.98
C LYS A 228 -21.23 -9.21 0.08
N VAL A 229 -21.63 -9.81 1.20
CA VAL A 229 -20.72 -10.29 2.24
C VAL A 229 -20.69 -11.82 2.18
N PHE A 230 -19.50 -12.39 2.18
CA PHE A 230 -19.27 -13.83 2.22
C PHE A 230 -18.48 -14.15 3.50
N MET A 231 -18.96 -15.09 4.33
CA MET A 231 -18.25 -15.48 5.54
C MET A 231 -17.13 -16.47 5.20
N ILE A 232 -15.93 -16.27 5.77
CA ILE A 232 -14.74 -17.10 5.52
C ILE A 232 -14.74 -18.38 6.37
N TYR A 233 -15.54 -18.46 7.43
CA TYR A 233 -15.70 -19.72 8.17
C TYR A 233 -16.21 -20.86 7.27
N ASP A 234 -16.98 -20.55 6.23
CA ASP A 234 -17.43 -21.51 5.21
C ASP A 234 -16.30 -21.99 4.26
N LEU A 235 -15.06 -21.50 4.41
CA LEU A 235 -13.84 -21.91 3.71
C LEU A 235 -12.86 -22.71 4.60
N GLY A 236 -13.18 -22.87 5.89
CA GLY A 236 -12.36 -23.65 6.84
C GLY A 236 -11.07 -22.97 7.30
N PHE A 237 -10.93 -21.65 7.14
CA PHE A 237 -9.76 -20.92 7.60
C PHE A 237 -9.97 -20.28 8.99
N ARG A 238 -8.97 -20.42 9.86
CA ARG A 238 -8.61 -19.36 10.82
C ARG A 238 -7.45 -18.57 10.20
N ILE A 239 -7.44 -17.26 10.40
CA ILE A 239 -6.19 -16.49 10.32
C ILE A 239 -5.56 -16.62 11.70
N GLU A 240 -4.38 -17.23 11.76
CA GLU A 240 -3.49 -17.14 12.92
C GLU A 240 -2.60 -15.91 12.71
N ASP A 241 -2.38 -15.14 13.78
CA ASP A 241 -1.71 -13.83 13.79
C ASP A 241 -0.18 -13.91 13.59
#